data_AF-L7MSB9-F1
#
_entry.id   AF-L7MSB9-F1
#
_cell.length_a   1.000
_cell.length_b   1.000
_cell.length_c   1.000
_cell.angle_alpha   90.00
_cell.angle_beta   90.00
_cell.angle_gamma   90.00
#
_symmetry.space_group_name_H-M   'P 1'
#
loop_
_entity.id
_entity.type
_entity.pdbx_description
1 polymer ?
#
loop_
_entity_poly.entity_id
_entity_poly.type
_entity_poly.pdbx_seq_one_letter_code
_entity_poly.pdbx_strand_id
1 'polypeptide(L)'
;ATSQWQEVPASGIFKIDLKSTSISKSVVLKLYPWKCTSRENVIKECVNSLTQISANLQTFVSVIANEAKLCLEEPVVPLNMMLPQAPFEIHCRNISRLPPTRETLEVFLTDGRRKEIVHQFIDVLSIAVKRRVLNLPRDENLTPSEVSKTCDRKANVAILFSGGIDSMVIATLADRHIPLDEPIDLLNVAFMTKEKTMPTSFNKKSGKQENRCEIPSQESSKSVAPAAAASPDKQFRVPDRITGRAGLKELQAANPSRTWNFVEINVSLEELQNFRTTRICRLIRALGHGVG
;
A
#
# COMPACT_ATOMS: atom_id res chain seq x y z
N ALA A 1 4.79 43.43 -2.46
CA ALA A 1 3.74 42.49 -2.90
C ALA A 1 4.33 41.10 -2.86
N THR A 2 3.89 40.26 -1.93
CA THR A 2 4.24 38.84 -1.90
C THR A 2 3.75 38.23 -3.21
N SER A 3 4.68 37.82 -4.09
CA SER A 3 4.35 37.11 -5.31
C SER A 3 3.69 35.80 -4.92
N GLN A 4 2.36 35.78 -5.00
CA GLN A 4 1.55 34.58 -4.76
C GLN A 4 1.77 33.67 -5.96
N TRP A 5 2.78 32.80 -5.86
CA TRP A 5 3.00 31.75 -6.83
C TRP A 5 1.76 30.87 -6.86
N GLN A 6 1.20 30.70 -8.05
CA GLN A 6 0.00 29.93 -8.26
C GLN A 6 0.37 28.67 -9.04
N GLU A 7 0.16 27.53 -8.39
CA GLU A 7 0.39 26.23 -9.00
C GLU A 7 -0.71 25.92 -10.01
N VAL A 8 -0.31 25.42 -11.18
CA VAL A 8 -1.26 24.89 -12.16
C VAL A 8 -1.54 23.44 -11.78
N PRO A 9 -2.80 22.98 -11.72
CA PRO A 9 -3.10 21.64 -11.29
C PRO A 9 -2.49 20.60 -12.23
N ALA A 10 -2.14 19.44 -11.68
CA ALA A 10 -1.58 18.30 -12.41
C ALA A 10 -2.64 17.57 -13.27
N SER A 11 -3.45 18.32 -14.03
CA SER A 11 -4.52 17.79 -14.89
C SER A 11 -4.02 17.27 -16.25
N GLY A 12 -2.73 17.47 -16.55
CA GLY A 12 -2.12 17.03 -17.80
C GLY A 12 -0.74 17.65 -18.03
N ILE A 13 -0.25 17.54 -19.26
CA ILE A 13 0.95 18.25 -19.70
C ILE A 13 0.54 19.59 -20.32
N PHE A 14 1.16 20.66 -19.85
CA PHE A 14 0.99 21.99 -20.41
C PHE A 14 2.14 22.30 -21.37
N LYS A 15 1.82 22.75 -22.58
CA LYS A 15 2.77 23.25 -23.55
C LYS A 15 2.58 24.75 -23.72
N ILE A 16 3.67 25.50 -23.59
CA ILE A 16 3.75 26.93 -23.88
C ILE A 16 4.63 27.15 -25.12
N ASP A 17 4.21 28.03 -26.01
CA ASP A 17 5.05 28.48 -27.13
C ASP A 17 5.61 29.87 -26.81
N LEU A 18 6.85 29.89 -26.31
CA LEU A 18 7.53 31.11 -25.89
C LEU A 18 7.71 32.15 -27.02
N LYS A 19 7.76 31.72 -28.28
CA LYS A 19 7.95 32.62 -29.44
C LYS A 19 6.66 33.37 -29.78
N SER A 20 5.51 32.72 -29.64
CA SER A 20 4.20 33.36 -29.84
C SER A 20 3.90 34.39 -28.74
N THR A 21 4.25 34.08 -27.49
CA THR A 21 4.06 34.96 -26.32
C THR A 21 4.82 36.27 -26.38
N SER A 22 6.03 36.27 -26.94
CA SER A 22 6.82 37.51 -27.06
C SER A 22 6.20 38.51 -28.03
N ILE A 23 5.38 38.02 -28.98
CA ILE A 23 4.68 38.83 -29.97
C ILE A 23 3.33 39.30 -29.44
N SER A 24 2.56 38.43 -28.78
CA SER A 24 1.19 38.73 -28.34
C SER A 24 1.06 39.41 -26.96
N LYS A 25 2.16 39.47 -26.18
CA LYS A 25 2.16 39.87 -24.75
C LYS A 25 1.14 39.07 -23.90
N SER A 26 0.71 37.91 -24.38
CA SER A 26 -0.24 37.02 -23.72
C SER A 26 0.27 35.58 -23.76
N VAL A 27 0.09 34.86 -22.66
CA VAL A 27 0.52 33.47 -22.49
C VAL A 27 -0.62 32.53 -22.81
N VAL A 28 -0.41 31.65 -23.79
CA VAL A 28 -1.36 30.60 -24.14
C VAL A 28 -0.78 29.26 -23.73
N LEU A 29 -1.44 28.59 -22.78
CA LEU A 29 -1.11 27.24 -22.34
C LEU A 29 -1.98 26.23 -23.11
N LYS A 30 -1.35 25.36 -23.90
CA LYS A 30 -2.02 24.22 -24.54
C LYS A 30 -2.02 23.04 -23.57
N LEU A 31 -3.20 22.60 -23.13
CA LEU A 31 -3.35 21.45 -22.23
C LEU A 31 -3.49 20.14 -23.03
N TYR A 32 -2.68 19.15 -22.66
CA TYR A 32 -2.78 17.74 -23.04
C TYR A 32 -3.20 16.94 -21.82
N PRO A 33 -4.50 16.66 -21.65
CA PRO A 33 -5.00 16.11 -20.41
C PRO A 33 -4.61 14.63 -20.21
N TRP A 34 -4.57 14.22 -18.95
CA TRP A 34 -4.48 12.81 -18.60
C TRP A 34 -5.77 12.06 -18.99
N LYS A 35 -5.60 10.82 -19.43
CA LYS A 35 -6.65 9.85 -19.71
C LYS A 35 -6.46 8.68 -18.74
N CYS A 36 -7.36 8.56 -17.77
CA CYS A 36 -7.42 7.37 -16.94
C CYS A 36 -8.17 6.26 -17.69
N THR A 37 -7.52 5.13 -17.92
CA THR A 37 -8.13 3.91 -18.47
C THR A 37 -8.92 3.17 -17.38
N SER A 38 -9.83 3.85 -16.70
CA SER A 38 -10.74 3.17 -15.78
C SER A 38 -11.95 2.63 -16.56
N ARG A 39 -12.33 1.38 -16.30
CA ARG A 39 -13.52 0.73 -16.88
C ARG A 39 -14.83 1.48 -16.56
N GLU A 40 -14.82 2.34 -15.54
CA GLU A 40 -15.92 3.20 -15.13
C GLU A 40 -15.74 4.64 -15.63
N ASN A 41 -15.78 4.89 -16.95
CA ASN A 41 -16.06 6.21 -17.57
C ASN A 41 -15.69 7.47 -16.75
N VAL A 42 -14.45 7.57 -16.23
CA VAL A 42 -13.92 8.81 -15.60
C VAL A 42 -13.42 9.75 -16.70
N ILE A 43 -14.19 9.90 -17.78
CA ILE A 43 -14.00 10.98 -18.76
C ILE A 43 -14.58 12.29 -18.17
N LYS A 44 -15.39 12.18 -17.11
CA LYS A 44 -16.11 13.31 -16.48
C LYS A 44 -15.20 14.31 -15.74
N GLU A 45 -13.98 13.94 -15.37
CA GLU A 45 -13.11 14.80 -14.55
C GLU A 45 -12.31 15.82 -15.40
N CYS A 46 -11.97 15.46 -16.64
CA CYS A 46 -11.10 16.26 -17.49
C CYS A 46 -11.75 17.58 -17.99
N VAL A 47 -13.05 17.59 -18.27
CA VAL A 47 -13.75 18.78 -18.80
C VAL A 47 -13.98 19.82 -17.70
N ASN A 48 -14.20 19.38 -16.46
CA ASN A 48 -14.36 20.27 -15.31
C ASN A 48 -13.04 20.96 -14.92
N SER A 49 -11.90 20.32 -15.18
CA SER A 49 -10.59 20.91 -14.89
C SER A 49 -10.31 22.15 -15.73
N LEU A 50 -10.66 22.18 -17.03
CA LEU A 50 -10.28 23.30 -17.91
C LEU A 50 -10.96 24.62 -17.50
N THR A 51 -12.24 24.57 -17.16
CA THR A 51 -13.02 25.72 -16.68
C THR A 51 -12.54 26.19 -15.31
N GLN A 52 -12.23 25.26 -14.42
CA GLN A 52 -11.68 25.58 -13.08
C GLN A 52 -10.26 26.17 -13.16
N ILE A 53 -9.42 25.67 -14.07
CA ILE A 53 -8.07 26.21 -14.30
C ILE A 53 -8.16 27.63 -14.86
N SER A 54 -8.99 27.83 -15.88
CA SER A 54 -9.15 29.16 -16.50
C SER A 54 -9.69 30.21 -15.54
N ALA A 55 -10.52 29.83 -14.57
CA ALA A 55 -11.08 30.75 -13.58
C ALA A 55 -10.05 31.28 -12.59
N ASN A 56 -8.94 30.57 -12.41
CA ASN A 56 -7.93 30.86 -11.40
C ASN A 56 -6.70 31.59 -11.98
N LEU A 57 -6.59 31.75 -13.29
CA LEU A 57 -5.39 32.32 -13.92
C LEU A 57 -5.47 33.84 -14.10
N GLN A 58 -4.31 34.49 -14.16
CA GLN A 58 -4.20 35.92 -14.44
C GLN A 58 -4.70 36.25 -15.85
N THR A 59 -5.21 37.46 -16.05
CA THR A 59 -5.91 37.90 -17.27
C THR A 59 -5.09 37.81 -18.56
N PHE A 60 -3.76 37.77 -18.47
CA PHE A 60 -2.88 37.61 -19.62
C PHE A 60 -2.53 36.14 -19.94
N VAL A 61 -3.01 35.19 -19.14
CA VAL A 61 -2.82 33.75 -19.32
C VAL A 61 -4.15 33.11 -19.72
N SER A 62 -4.18 32.40 -20.85
CA SER A 62 -5.32 31.59 -21.27
C SER A 62 -4.93 30.13 -21.43
N VAL A 63 -5.88 29.23 -21.18
CA VAL A 63 -5.70 27.79 -21.35
C VAL A 63 -6.63 27.32 -22.45
N ILE A 64 -6.06 26.62 -23.43
CA ILE A 64 -6.81 26.02 -24.53
C ILE A 64 -6.60 24.52 -24.53
N ALA A 65 -7.67 23.78 -24.82
CA ALA A 65 -7.55 22.37 -25.15
C ALA A 65 -6.77 22.21 -26.45
N ASN A 66 -6.01 21.13 -26.56
CA ASN A 66 -5.28 20.85 -27.79
C ASN A 66 -6.24 20.62 -28.98
N GLU A 67 -5.83 21.11 -30.15
CA GLU A 67 -6.65 21.12 -31.38
C GLU A 67 -7.04 19.70 -31.83
N ALA A 68 -6.21 18.69 -31.52
CA ALA A 68 -6.41 17.31 -31.91
C ALA A 68 -7.09 16.42 -30.84
N LYS A 69 -7.53 16.98 -29.69
CA LYS A 69 -8.09 16.22 -28.55
C LYS A 69 -7.21 15.03 -28.12
N LEU A 70 -5.89 15.14 -28.29
CA LEU A 70 -4.95 14.10 -27.89
C LEU A 70 -4.87 14.07 -26.36
N CYS A 71 -5.12 12.91 -25.77
CA CYS A 71 -4.93 12.71 -24.35
C CYS A 71 -3.71 11.79 -24.13
N LEU A 72 -3.02 11.99 -23.02
CA LEU A 72 -1.92 11.13 -22.59
C LEU A 72 -2.42 10.18 -21.53
N GLU A 73 -1.95 8.94 -21.50
CA GLU A 73 -2.29 8.04 -20.40
C GLU A 73 -1.72 8.57 -19.08
N GLU A 74 -2.53 8.51 -18.03
CA GLU A 74 -2.10 8.96 -16.71
C GLU A 74 -0.99 8.04 -16.19
N PRO A 75 0.17 8.57 -15.79
CA PRO A 75 1.29 7.74 -15.34
C PRO A 75 1.02 7.08 -13.98
N VAL A 76 0.04 7.59 -13.23
CA VAL A 76 -0.32 7.11 -11.90
C VAL A 76 -1.83 6.96 -11.84
N VAL A 77 -2.29 5.88 -11.23
CA VAL A 77 -3.72 5.67 -10.98
C VAL A 77 -4.26 6.75 -10.04
N PRO A 78 -5.39 7.41 -10.37
CA PRO A 78 -6.00 8.42 -9.50
C PRO A 78 -6.22 7.88 -8.08
N LEU A 79 -5.64 8.57 -7.10
CA LEU A 79 -5.86 8.26 -5.70
C LEU A 79 -7.31 8.56 -5.31
N ASN A 80 -7.81 7.89 -4.27
CA ASN A 80 -9.08 8.30 -3.68
C ASN A 80 -8.85 9.59 -2.88
N MET A 81 -9.34 10.71 -3.42
CA MET A 81 -9.33 12.02 -2.78
C MET A 81 -10.71 12.39 -2.21
N MET A 82 -11.68 11.47 -2.27
CA MET A 82 -13.03 11.71 -1.76
C MET A 82 -13.04 11.67 -0.24
N LEU A 83 -13.60 12.72 0.36
CA LEU A 83 -13.97 12.74 1.77
C LEU A 83 -15.39 12.17 1.94
N PRO A 84 -15.71 11.65 3.14
CA PRO A 84 -17.09 11.32 3.49
C PRO A 84 -18.01 12.52 3.26
N GLN A 85 -19.20 12.28 2.72
CA GLN A 85 -20.16 13.35 2.35
C GLN A 85 -20.74 14.10 3.57
N ALA A 86 -20.56 13.59 4.79
CA ALA A 86 -21.04 14.21 6.02
C ALA A 86 -19.86 14.61 6.94
N PRO A 87 -19.70 15.89 7.28
CA PRO A 87 -18.80 16.31 8.34
C PRO A 87 -19.30 15.75 9.68
N PHE A 88 -18.44 15.07 10.44
CA PHE A 88 -18.74 14.65 11.80
C PHE A 88 -18.00 15.55 12.80
N GLU A 89 -18.75 16.17 13.71
CA GLU A 89 -18.20 16.68 14.96
C GLU A 89 -17.90 15.50 15.88
N ILE A 90 -16.62 15.16 16.01
CA ILE A 90 -16.17 14.09 16.88
C ILE A 90 -16.15 14.63 18.31
N HIS A 91 -17.21 14.39 19.08
CA HIS A 91 -17.09 14.43 20.54
C HIS A 91 -16.46 13.10 20.99
N CYS A 92 -15.14 12.97 20.78
CA CYS A 92 -14.34 11.91 21.37
C CYS A 92 -14.41 12.08 22.88
N ARG A 93 -15.43 11.49 23.53
CA ARG A 93 -15.37 11.31 24.98
C ARG A 93 -14.09 10.54 25.26
N ASN A 94 -13.21 11.16 26.03
CA ASN A 94 -11.94 10.61 26.49
C ASN A 94 -12.06 9.10 26.67
N ILE A 95 -11.46 8.36 25.75
CA ILE A 95 -11.40 6.91 25.83
C ILE A 95 -10.62 6.64 27.11
N SER A 96 -11.26 5.94 28.05
CA SER A 96 -10.62 5.44 29.26
C SER A 96 -9.27 4.82 28.87
N ARG A 97 -8.18 5.19 29.57
CA ARG A 97 -6.82 4.68 29.33
C ARG A 97 -6.66 3.18 29.62
N LEU A 98 -7.76 2.47 29.88
CA LEU A 98 -7.77 1.05 30.14
C LEU A 98 -7.65 0.29 28.81
N PRO A 99 -6.82 -0.76 28.72
CA PRO A 99 -6.73 -1.58 27.51
C PRO A 99 -8.13 -2.10 27.12
N PRO A 100 -8.53 -1.98 25.84
CA PRO A 100 -9.85 -2.38 25.40
C PRO A 100 -10.03 -3.89 25.58
N THR A 101 -11.09 -4.29 26.29
CA THR A 101 -11.51 -5.69 26.36
C THR A 101 -12.50 -6.01 25.24
N ARG A 102 -12.81 -7.30 25.03
CA ARG A 102 -13.80 -7.73 24.04
C ARG A 102 -15.16 -7.09 24.28
N GLU A 103 -15.60 -7.04 25.54
CA GLU A 103 -16.88 -6.47 25.96
C GLU A 103 -16.91 -4.96 25.69
N THR A 104 -15.76 -4.29 25.86
CA THR A 104 -15.61 -2.88 25.51
C THR A 104 -15.84 -2.68 24.01
N LEU A 105 -15.22 -3.50 23.15
CA LEU A 105 -15.41 -3.45 21.69
C LEU A 105 -16.85 -3.76 21.27
N GLU A 106 -17.51 -4.71 21.92
CA GLU A 106 -18.93 -5.03 21.65
C GLU A 106 -19.83 -3.83 21.96
N VAL A 107 -19.62 -3.15 23.09
CA VAL A 107 -20.31 -1.90 23.41
C VAL A 107 -20.02 -0.82 22.36
N PHE A 108 -18.78 -0.72 21.87
CA PHE A 108 -18.42 0.19 20.78
C PHE A 108 -19.21 -0.10 19.49
N LEU A 109 -19.44 -1.38 19.16
CA LEU A 109 -20.17 -1.82 17.98
C LEU A 109 -21.70 -1.67 18.11
N THR A 110 -22.23 -1.67 19.34
CA THR A 110 -23.67 -1.44 19.59
C THR A 110 -24.09 0.03 19.43
N ASP A 111 -23.15 0.97 19.47
CA ASP A 111 -23.44 2.39 19.24
C ASP A 111 -23.69 2.67 17.75
N GLY A 112 -24.93 2.99 17.41
CA GLY A 112 -25.36 3.25 16.03
C GLY A 112 -24.54 4.33 15.33
N ARG A 113 -24.16 5.40 16.05
CA ARG A 113 -23.36 6.49 15.47
C ARG A 113 -21.95 6.02 15.11
N ARG A 114 -21.33 5.21 15.97
CA ARG A 114 -19.99 4.67 15.69
C ARG A 114 -20.03 3.66 14.56
N LYS A 115 -21.08 2.85 14.48
CA LYS A 115 -21.28 1.91 13.37
C LYS A 115 -21.37 2.64 12.03
N GLU A 116 -22.09 3.76 11.97
CA GLU A 116 -22.13 4.61 10.78
C GLU A 116 -20.75 5.14 10.39
N ILE A 117 -19.97 5.64 11.34
CA ILE A 117 -18.59 6.12 11.10
C ILE A 117 -17.70 4.98 10.58
N VAL A 118 -17.78 3.80 11.18
CA VAL A 118 -17.00 2.62 10.76
C VAL A 118 -17.39 2.22 9.34
N HIS A 119 -18.67 2.19 9.00
CA HIS A 119 -19.12 1.90 7.64
C HIS A 119 -18.60 2.93 6.63
N GLN A 120 -18.70 4.22 6.93
CA GLN A 120 -18.17 5.27 6.06
C GLN A 120 -16.66 5.14 5.86
N PHE A 121 -15.91 4.83 6.92
CA PHE A 121 -14.49 4.57 6.82
C PHE A 121 -14.19 3.37 5.91
N ILE A 122 -14.92 2.26 6.09
CA ILE A 122 -14.80 1.07 5.24
C ILE A 122 -15.13 1.42 3.78
N ASP A 123 -16.15 2.23 3.52
CA ASP A 123 -16.55 2.62 2.17
C ASP A 123 -15.48 3.45 1.47
N VAL A 124 -14.94 4.47 2.16
CA VAL A 124 -13.85 5.30 1.64
C VAL A 124 -12.60 4.47 1.36
N LEU A 125 -12.24 3.57 2.27
CA LEU A 125 -11.10 2.67 2.09
C LEU A 125 -11.35 1.65 0.97
N SER A 126 -12.56 1.11 0.87
CA SER A 126 -12.99 0.18 -0.18
C SER A 126 -12.88 0.82 -1.56
N ILE A 127 -13.32 2.08 -1.71
CA ILE A 127 -13.16 2.84 -2.96
C ILE A 127 -11.67 3.07 -3.27
N ALA A 128 -10.86 3.38 -2.25
CA ALA A 128 -9.43 3.57 -2.41
C ALA A 128 -8.71 2.30 -2.89
N VAL A 129 -9.10 1.13 -2.38
CA VAL A 129 -8.59 -0.17 -2.82
C VAL A 129 -9.11 -0.49 -4.22
N LYS A 130 -10.41 -0.34 -4.49
CA LYS A 130 -11.05 -0.55 -5.79
C LYS A 130 -10.29 0.15 -6.92
N ARG A 131 -10.01 1.44 -6.75
CA ARG A 131 -9.28 2.23 -7.76
C ARG A 131 -7.90 1.66 -8.06
N ARG A 132 -7.18 1.18 -7.04
CA ARG A 132 -5.81 0.64 -7.20
C ARG A 132 -5.79 -0.74 -7.85
N VAL A 133 -6.75 -1.60 -7.54
CA VAL A 133 -6.77 -2.97 -8.07
C VAL A 133 -7.45 -3.09 -9.43
N LEU A 134 -8.32 -2.15 -9.80
CA LEU A 134 -9.00 -2.19 -11.10
C LEU A 134 -8.23 -1.51 -12.22
N ASN A 135 -7.45 -0.46 -11.95
CA ASN A 135 -6.69 0.29 -12.96
C ASN A 135 -5.35 -0.38 -13.32
N LEU A 136 -5.32 -1.71 -13.32
CA LEU A 136 -4.17 -2.50 -13.75
C LEU A 136 -4.42 -3.01 -15.18
N PRO A 137 -3.37 -3.04 -16.03
CA PRO A 137 -3.49 -3.66 -17.34
C PRO A 137 -3.80 -5.15 -17.14
N ARG A 138 -5.00 -5.57 -17.54
CA ARG A 138 -5.38 -6.97 -17.65
C ARG A 138 -5.26 -7.39 -19.11
N ASP A 139 -4.74 -8.57 -19.36
CA ASP A 139 -4.64 -9.09 -20.72
C ASP A 139 -6.04 -9.53 -21.18
N GLU A 140 -6.79 -8.62 -21.81
CA GLU A 140 -8.14 -8.87 -22.30
C GLU A 140 -8.15 -9.76 -23.57
N ASN A 141 -6.98 -10.18 -24.08
CA ASN A 141 -6.84 -10.94 -25.32
C ASN A 141 -6.91 -12.46 -25.16
N LEU A 142 -7.17 -12.99 -23.97
CA LEU A 142 -7.40 -14.43 -23.80
C LEU A 142 -8.79 -14.77 -24.36
N THR A 143 -8.80 -15.28 -25.60
CA THR A 143 -10.01 -15.74 -26.28
C THR A 143 -10.78 -16.78 -25.43
N PRO A 144 -12.12 -16.84 -25.52
CA PRO A 144 -12.93 -17.84 -24.83
C PRO A 144 -12.62 -19.31 -25.20
N SER A 145 -11.70 -19.56 -26.14
CA SER A 145 -11.35 -20.90 -26.61
C SER A 145 -10.29 -21.61 -25.76
N GLU A 146 -9.65 -20.93 -24.81
CA GLU A 146 -8.66 -21.52 -23.88
C GLU A 146 -9.22 -21.78 -22.47
N VAL A 147 -10.55 -21.78 -22.33
CA VAL A 147 -11.31 -22.00 -21.07
C VAL A 147 -11.09 -23.39 -20.46
N SER A 148 -10.37 -24.28 -21.15
CA SER A 148 -9.97 -25.62 -20.67
C SER A 148 -8.72 -25.65 -19.79
N LYS A 149 -8.06 -24.52 -19.52
CA LYS A 149 -6.97 -24.44 -18.51
C LYS A 149 -7.32 -23.43 -17.41
N THR A 150 -8.22 -23.80 -16.52
CA THR A 150 -8.66 -22.99 -15.37
C THR A 150 -7.59 -22.78 -14.27
N CYS A 151 -6.31 -23.07 -14.53
CA CYS A 151 -5.26 -23.08 -13.49
C CYS A 151 -4.09 -22.12 -13.72
N ASP A 152 -3.97 -21.46 -14.89
CA ASP A 152 -2.74 -20.70 -15.23
C ASP A 152 -2.95 -19.18 -15.34
N ARG A 153 -4.03 -18.64 -14.74
CA ARG A 153 -4.18 -17.17 -14.71
C ARG A 153 -3.13 -16.56 -13.79
N LYS A 154 -2.41 -15.57 -14.31
CA LYS A 154 -1.42 -14.80 -13.56
C LYS A 154 -2.12 -13.83 -12.60
N ALA A 155 -1.60 -13.69 -11.38
CA ALA A 155 -2.03 -12.64 -10.47
C ALA A 155 -1.51 -11.28 -10.97
N ASN A 156 -2.39 -10.29 -11.14
CA ASN A 156 -1.96 -8.92 -11.45
C ASN A 156 -1.80 -8.07 -10.18
N VAL A 157 -2.34 -8.54 -9.06
CA VAL A 157 -2.28 -7.87 -7.76
C VAL A 157 -1.48 -8.70 -6.77
N ALA A 158 -0.52 -8.05 -6.13
CA ALA A 158 0.21 -8.58 -5.00
C ALA A 158 0.04 -7.67 -3.77
N ILE A 159 -0.07 -8.27 -2.59
CA ILE A 159 -0.25 -7.58 -1.31
C ILE A 159 0.87 -8.01 -0.38
N LEU A 160 1.60 -7.03 0.19
CA LEU A 160 2.52 -7.29 1.29
C LEU A 160 1.69 -7.71 2.52
N PHE A 161 1.87 -8.96 2.93
CA PHE A 161 0.93 -9.61 3.83
C PHE A 161 1.65 -10.20 5.05
N SER A 162 1.52 -9.54 6.20
CA SER A 162 2.05 -10.01 7.48
C SER A 162 1.03 -10.84 8.28
N GLY A 163 -0.25 -10.83 7.88
CA GLY A 163 -1.34 -11.38 8.66
C GLY A 163 -1.77 -10.49 9.84
N GLY A 164 -1.20 -9.29 9.95
CA GLY A 164 -1.74 -8.25 10.83
C GLY A 164 -3.02 -7.62 10.26
N ILE A 165 -3.76 -6.92 11.12
CA ILE A 165 -5.08 -6.35 10.79
C ILE A 165 -5.07 -5.49 9.52
N ASP A 166 -4.08 -4.63 9.34
CA ASP A 166 -4.02 -3.73 8.18
C ASP A 166 -3.92 -4.51 6.87
N SER A 167 -2.99 -5.46 6.80
CA SER A 167 -2.81 -6.31 5.63
C SER A 167 -4.02 -7.20 5.37
N MET A 168 -4.70 -7.66 6.44
CA MET A 168 -5.91 -8.46 6.35
C MET A 168 -7.08 -7.65 5.78
N VAL A 169 -7.29 -6.43 6.27
CA VAL A 169 -8.32 -5.52 5.78
C VAL A 169 -8.08 -5.20 4.30
N ILE A 170 -6.85 -4.88 3.91
CA ILE A 170 -6.52 -4.59 2.51
C ILE A 170 -6.73 -5.83 1.63
N ALA A 171 -6.30 -7.03 2.05
CA ALA A 171 -6.54 -8.26 1.29
C ALA A 171 -8.03 -8.55 1.12
N THR A 172 -8.81 -8.44 2.19
CA THR A 172 -10.26 -8.64 2.17
C THR A 172 -10.97 -7.63 1.27
N LEU A 173 -10.56 -6.36 1.30
CA LEU A 173 -11.13 -5.33 0.43
C LEU A 173 -10.70 -5.53 -1.03
N ALA A 174 -9.48 -5.97 -1.30
CA ALA A 174 -9.00 -6.25 -2.64
C ALA A 174 -9.79 -7.39 -3.29
N ASP A 175 -10.04 -8.48 -2.55
CA ASP A 175 -10.87 -9.61 -2.98
C ASP A 175 -12.25 -9.18 -3.49
N ARG A 176 -12.90 -8.22 -2.81
CA ARG A 176 -14.23 -7.72 -3.20
C ARG A 176 -14.27 -7.07 -4.58
N HIS A 177 -13.15 -6.53 -5.05
CA HIS A 177 -13.10 -5.74 -6.28
C HIS A 177 -12.38 -6.43 -7.43
N ILE A 178 -11.52 -7.40 -7.14
CA ILE A 178 -10.80 -8.18 -8.16
C ILE A 178 -11.74 -9.26 -8.72
N PRO A 179 -11.75 -9.54 -10.04
CA PRO A 179 -12.51 -10.66 -10.60
C PRO A 179 -12.24 -11.98 -9.89
N LEU A 180 -13.27 -12.80 -9.63
CA LEU A 180 -13.15 -14.03 -8.82
C LEU A 180 -12.19 -15.08 -9.42
N ASP A 181 -12.04 -15.06 -10.73
CA ASP A 181 -11.17 -15.95 -11.51
C ASP A 181 -9.70 -15.48 -11.57
N GLU A 182 -9.38 -14.30 -11.01
CA GLU A 182 -8.02 -13.77 -10.93
C GLU A 182 -7.40 -14.11 -9.56
N PRO A 183 -6.22 -14.75 -9.48
CA PRO A 183 -5.57 -14.99 -8.19
C PRO A 183 -5.00 -13.71 -7.57
N ILE A 184 -4.81 -13.72 -6.25
CA ILE A 184 -4.13 -12.64 -5.50
C ILE A 184 -2.87 -13.20 -4.85
N ASP A 185 -1.73 -12.55 -5.07
CA ASP A 185 -0.47 -12.90 -4.43
C ASP A 185 -0.36 -12.24 -3.05
N LEU A 186 -0.13 -13.04 -2.02
CA LEU A 186 0.15 -12.59 -0.66
C LEU A 186 1.64 -12.78 -0.38
N LEU A 187 2.39 -11.69 -0.41
CA LEU A 187 3.84 -11.69 -0.22
C LEU A 187 4.17 -11.60 1.27
N ASN A 188 4.64 -12.69 1.87
CA ASN A 188 5.01 -12.73 3.28
C ASN A 188 6.52 -12.89 3.44
N VAL A 189 7.16 -11.88 4.01
CA VAL A 189 8.62 -11.86 4.23
C VAL A 189 8.93 -12.36 5.63
N ALA A 190 9.85 -13.32 5.73
CA ALA A 190 10.38 -13.81 7.00
C ALA A 190 11.91 -13.77 6.98
N PHE A 191 12.49 -13.21 8.04
CA PHE A 191 13.93 -13.22 8.25
C PHE A 191 14.33 -14.44 9.08
N MET A 192 15.42 -15.08 8.68
CA MET A 192 15.96 -16.25 9.37
C MET A 192 16.29 -15.89 10.83
N THR A 193 15.79 -16.68 11.78
CA THR A 193 16.14 -16.56 13.19
C THR A 193 17.33 -17.46 13.51
N LYS A 194 18.30 -16.94 14.26
CA LYS A 194 19.31 -17.81 14.91
C LYS A 194 18.61 -18.52 16.06
N GLU A 195 18.62 -19.84 16.08
CA GLU A 195 18.14 -20.60 17.22
C GLU A 195 18.87 -20.10 18.48
N LYS A 196 18.13 -19.61 19.48
CA LYS A 196 18.64 -19.54 20.84
C LYS A 196 18.63 -20.97 21.36
N THR A 197 19.74 -21.68 21.24
CA THR A 197 19.99 -22.91 21.99
C THR A 197 20.01 -22.52 23.48
N MET A 198 18.84 -22.53 24.11
CA MET A 198 18.75 -22.49 25.57
C MET A 198 18.93 -23.93 26.05
N PRO A 199 19.96 -24.27 26.83
CA PRO A 199 20.05 -25.58 27.45
C PRO A 199 18.89 -25.74 28.43
N THR A 200 18.13 -26.81 28.26
CA THR A 200 17.15 -27.29 29.23
C THR A 200 17.82 -27.59 30.56
N SER A 201 17.64 -26.72 31.55
CA SER A 201 17.67 -27.11 32.95
C SER A 201 16.52 -26.43 33.68
N PHE A 202 15.54 -27.24 34.06
CA PHE A 202 14.57 -26.89 35.08
C PHE A 202 15.31 -26.52 36.37
N ASN A 203 15.09 -25.33 36.91
CA ASN A 203 14.88 -25.18 38.35
C ASN A 203 14.22 -23.84 38.74
N LYS A 204 13.45 -23.95 39.82
CA LYS A 204 12.47 -23.02 40.37
C LYS A 204 13.09 -21.80 41.06
N LYS A 205 12.32 -20.70 40.98
CA LYS A 205 12.07 -19.61 41.97
C LYS A 205 12.83 -18.26 41.87
N SER A 206 11.96 -17.24 41.78
CA SER A 206 11.88 -15.94 42.47
C SER A 206 12.69 -14.72 41.99
N GLY A 207 11.93 -13.68 41.59
CA GLY A 207 12.01 -12.35 42.21
C GLY A 207 12.73 -11.22 41.46
N LYS A 208 11.93 -10.22 41.03
CA LYS A 208 12.19 -8.75 40.98
C LYS A 208 13.31 -8.15 40.10
N GLN A 209 12.87 -7.20 39.25
CA GLN A 209 13.55 -5.95 38.77
C GLN A 209 14.86 -6.13 37.99
N GLU A 210 15.30 -5.32 37.02
CA GLU A 210 14.94 -4.02 36.45
C GLU A 210 15.73 -3.87 35.12
N ASN A 211 15.34 -2.87 34.33
CA ASN A 211 15.95 -2.37 33.10
C ASN A 211 17.48 -2.46 32.99
N ARG A 212 18.00 -2.82 31.79
CA ARG A 212 18.91 -1.99 30.96
C ARG A 212 19.32 -2.72 29.68
N CYS A 213 19.22 -2.02 28.55
CA CYS A 213 19.78 -2.43 27.26
C CYS A 213 21.31 -2.32 27.30
N GLU A 214 22.03 -3.44 27.18
CA GLU A 214 23.45 -3.44 26.85
C GLU A 214 23.80 -4.55 25.85
N ILE A 215 24.65 -4.17 24.89
CA ILE A 215 25.16 -4.96 23.78
C ILE A 215 26.18 -5.98 24.30
N PRO A 216 26.20 -7.25 23.82
CA PRO A 216 27.37 -8.09 24.01
C PRO A 216 28.18 -8.23 22.71
N SER A 217 29.42 -7.75 22.82
CA SER A 217 30.55 -7.95 21.92
C SER A 217 30.92 -9.43 21.77
N GLN A 218 31.61 -9.72 20.67
CA GLN A 218 32.18 -11.02 20.31
C GLN A 218 33.20 -11.51 21.34
N GLU A 219 33.22 -12.83 21.60
CA GLU A 219 34.45 -13.62 21.45
C GLU A 219 34.17 -15.13 21.40
N SER A 220 35.09 -15.82 20.72
CA SER A 220 35.01 -17.19 20.18
C SER A 220 35.42 -18.25 21.20
N SER A 221 34.79 -19.43 21.16
CA SER A 221 35.44 -20.72 21.49
C SER A 221 34.66 -21.91 20.91
N LYS A 222 35.36 -22.75 20.15
CA LYS A 222 34.89 -23.94 19.42
C LYS A 222 34.53 -25.11 20.36
N SER A 223 33.47 -25.87 20.04
CA SER A 223 33.54 -27.34 20.02
C SER A 223 32.49 -27.92 19.07
N VAL A 224 32.86 -29.03 18.44
CA VAL A 224 32.22 -29.67 17.28
C VAL A 224 31.34 -30.84 17.75
N ALA A 225 30.08 -30.87 17.31
CA ALA A 225 29.26 -32.09 17.24
C ALA A 225 28.20 -31.92 16.13
N PRO A 226 27.86 -32.98 15.37
CA PRO A 226 27.17 -32.85 14.09
C PRO A 226 25.70 -32.47 14.26
N ALA A 227 25.32 -31.43 13.52
CA ALA A 227 23.98 -30.88 13.45
C ALA A 227 22.99 -31.95 12.95
N ALA A 228 22.03 -32.33 13.79
CA ALA A 228 20.75 -32.82 13.31
C ALA A 228 20.15 -31.67 12.47
N ALA A 229 19.97 -31.91 11.17
CA ALA A 229 19.48 -30.91 10.22
C ALA A 229 18.17 -30.30 10.73
N ALA A 230 18.25 -29.09 11.27
CA ALA A 230 17.07 -28.31 11.62
C ALA A 230 16.27 -28.11 10.33
N SER A 231 15.02 -28.59 10.33
CA SER A 231 14.11 -28.40 9.20
C SER A 231 14.04 -26.91 8.85
N PRO A 232 14.20 -26.50 7.57
CA PRO A 232 14.22 -25.10 7.17
C PRO A 232 12.98 -24.32 7.64
N ASP A 233 11.83 -24.99 7.77
CA ASP A 233 10.56 -24.38 8.24
C ASP A 233 10.64 -23.83 9.68
N LYS A 234 11.49 -24.38 10.56
CA LYS A 234 11.63 -23.88 11.94
C LYS A 234 12.36 -22.54 12.01
N GLN A 235 13.32 -22.30 11.11
CA GLN A 235 14.17 -21.11 11.12
C GLN A 235 13.42 -19.83 10.69
N PHE A 236 12.32 -19.99 9.95
CA PHE A 236 11.46 -18.91 9.47
C PHE A 236 10.12 -18.84 10.22
N ARG A 237 10.00 -19.55 11.34
CA ARG A 237 8.81 -19.53 12.21
C ARG A 237 8.76 -18.26 13.06
N VAL A 238 8.76 -17.11 12.39
CA VAL A 238 8.65 -15.76 12.97
C VAL A 238 7.19 -15.36 13.16
N PRO A 239 6.88 -14.40 14.06
CA PRO A 239 5.51 -13.96 14.30
C PRO A 239 4.72 -13.67 13.02
N ASP A 240 5.29 -12.86 12.11
CA ASP A 240 4.66 -12.49 10.84
C ASP A 240 4.38 -13.68 9.90
N ARG A 241 5.20 -14.73 9.94
CA ARG A 241 4.96 -15.95 9.14
C ARG A 241 3.84 -16.79 9.76
N ILE A 242 3.79 -16.86 11.08
CA ILE A 242 2.74 -17.58 11.81
C ILE A 242 1.39 -16.87 11.59
N THR A 243 1.33 -15.55 11.80
CA THR A 243 0.13 -14.75 11.59
C THR A 243 -0.26 -14.71 10.12
N GLY A 244 0.70 -14.64 9.20
CA GLY A 244 0.45 -14.72 7.76
C GLY A 244 -0.20 -16.04 7.35
N ARG A 245 0.31 -17.19 7.82
CA ARG A 245 -0.30 -18.50 7.54
C ARG A 245 -1.70 -18.65 8.16
N ALA A 246 -1.91 -18.11 9.36
CA ALA A 246 -3.25 -18.09 9.99
C ALA A 246 -4.22 -17.22 9.21
N GLY A 247 -3.80 -16.01 8.84
CA GLY A 247 -4.59 -15.07 8.07
C GLY A 247 -4.96 -15.59 6.67
N LEU A 248 -4.06 -16.32 6.01
CA LEU A 248 -4.39 -17.00 4.75
C LEU A 248 -5.59 -17.94 4.91
N LYS A 249 -5.64 -18.72 5.99
CA LYS A 249 -6.76 -19.64 6.25
C LYS A 249 -8.06 -18.88 6.48
N GLU A 250 -8.00 -17.74 7.16
CA GLU A 250 -9.18 -16.88 7.36
C GLU A 250 -9.69 -16.32 6.02
N LEU A 251 -8.79 -15.86 5.15
CA LEU A 251 -9.15 -15.38 3.80
C LEU A 251 -9.75 -16.49 2.94
N GLN A 252 -9.17 -17.69 2.96
CA GLN A 252 -9.69 -18.86 2.25
C GLN A 252 -11.06 -19.30 2.78
N ALA A 253 -11.27 -19.23 4.10
CA ALA A 253 -12.57 -19.52 4.70
C ALA A 253 -13.62 -18.47 4.34
N ALA A 254 -13.23 -17.20 4.24
CA ALA A 254 -14.11 -16.10 3.87
C ALA A 254 -14.52 -16.15 2.38
N ASN A 255 -13.60 -16.51 1.48
CA ASN A 255 -13.87 -16.69 0.06
C ASN A 255 -13.16 -17.94 -0.51
N PRO A 256 -13.81 -19.11 -0.50
CA PRO A 256 -13.23 -20.36 -1.00
C PRO A 256 -13.02 -20.41 -2.51
N SER A 257 -13.75 -19.59 -3.27
CA SER A 257 -13.67 -19.58 -4.74
C SER A 257 -12.43 -18.85 -5.26
N ARG A 258 -11.82 -17.98 -4.45
CA ARG A 258 -10.62 -17.25 -4.84
C ARG A 258 -9.37 -18.10 -4.62
N THR A 259 -8.49 -18.06 -5.61
CA THR A 259 -7.11 -18.55 -5.46
C THR A 259 -6.24 -17.51 -4.77
N TRP A 260 -5.75 -17.85 -3.59
CA TRP A 260 -4.80 -17.04 -2.81
C TRP A 260 -3.42 -17.69 -2.87
N ASN A 261 -2.46 -17.00 -3.50
CA ASN A 261 -1.09 -17.49 -3.61
C ASN A 261 -0.26 -16.94 -2.45
N PHE A 262 0.02 -17.77 -1.44
CA PHE A 262 0.87 -17.36 -0.33
C PHE A 262 2.35 -17.52 -0.69
N VAL A 263 2.99 -16.42 -1.05
CA VAL A 263 4.39 -16.40 -1.49
C VAL A 263 5.29 -16.15 -0.28
N GLU A 264 5.94 -17.22 0.16
CA GLU A 264 6.86 -17.22 1.29
C GLU A 264 8.25 -16.73 0.86
N ILE A 265 8.58 -15.50 1.22
CA ILE A 265 9.89 -14.90 0.94
C ILE A 265 10.77 -15.08 2.18
N ASN A 266 11.76 -15.96 2.07
CA ASN A 266 12.67 -16.31 3.15
C ASN A 266 14.01 -15.61 2.96
N VAL A 267 14.36 -14.71 3.87
CA VAL A 267 15.60 -13.92 3.79
C VAL A 267 16.61 -14.45 4.79
N SER A 268 17.76 -14.93 4.28
CA SER A 268 18.85 -15.39 5.14
C SER A 268 19.58 -14.21 5.80
N LEU A 269 20.32 -14.48 6.88
CA LEU A 269 21.10 -13.43 7.55
C LEU A 269 22.25 -12.92 6.69
N GLU A 270 22.89 -13.79 5.93
CA GLU A 270 23.97 -13.43 5.01
C GLU A 270 23.46 -12.53 3.89
N GLU A 271 22.35 -12.92 3.26
CA GLU A 271 21.67 -12.13 2.25
C GLU A 271 21.29 -10.74 2.79
N LEU A 272 20.67 -10.70 3.97
CA LEU A 272 20.30 -9.43 4.61
C LEU A 272 21.52 -8.54 4.89
N GLN A 273 22.63 -9.11 5.37
CA GLN A 273 23.86 -8.37 5.64
C GLN A 273 24.49 -7.83 4.35
N ASN A 274 24.55 -8.65 3.30
CA ASN A 274 25.07 -8.26 2.01
C ASN A 274 24.24 -7.10 1.41
N PHE A 275 22.92 -7.22 1.35
CA PHE A 275 22.05 -6.17 0.82
C PHE A 275 22.04 -4.90 1.68
N ARG A 276 22.16 -5.03 3.01
CA ARG A 276 22.34 -3.87 3.91
C ARG A 276 23.57 -3.07 3.55
N THR A 277 24.68 -3.74 3.27
CA THR A 277 25.98 -3.11 3.01
C THR A 277 26.09 -2.55 1.59
N THR A 278 25.48 -3.21 0.60
CA THR A 278 25.65 -2.87 -0.82
C THR A 278 24.58 -1.93 -1.37
N ARG A 279 23.31 -2.09 -0.94
CA ARG A 279 22.15 -1.46 -1.60
C ARG A 279 21.26 -0.67 -0.65
N ILE A 280 20.85 -1.24 0.48
CA ILE A 280 19.92 -0.59 1.42
C ILE A 280 20.58 0.61 2.11
N CYS A 281 21.89 0.56 2.39
CA CYS A 281 22.64 1.71 2.93
C CYS A 281 22.52 2.98 2.05
N ARG A 282 22.34 2.82 0.73
CA ARG A 282 22.14 3.93 -0.21
C ARG A 282 20.72 4.46 -0.20
N LEU A 283 19.73 3.61 0.14
CA LEU A 283 18.32 3.98 0.24
C LEU A 283 17.99 4.69 1.57
N ILE A 284 18.69 4.34 2.66
CA ILE A 284 18.48 4.91 4.00
C ILE A 284 19.22 6.25 4.17
N ARG A 285 20.21 6.56 3.31
CA ARG A 285 20.87 7.86 3.33
C ARG A 285 19.96 8.90 2.70
N ALA A 286 19.19 9.59 3.53
CA ALA A 286 18.63 10.89 3.15
C ALA A 286 19.78 11.77 2.62
N LEU A 287 19.56 12.42 1.48
CA LEU A 287 20.47 13.37 0.85
C LEU A 287 20.70 14.59 1.79
N GLY A 288 21.48 14.39 2.85
CA GLY A 288 22.01 15.42 3.72
C GLY A 288 23.49 15.61 3.41
N HIS A 289 23.81 16.05 2.20
CA HIS A 289 25.09 16.69 1.92
C HIS A 289 24.82 18.10 1.43
N GLY A 290 24.77 19.01 2.42
CA GLY A 290 25.12 20.39 2.19
C GLY A 290 26.60 20.43 1.79
N VAL A 291 26.83 21.07 0.65
CA VAL A 291 28.16 21.44 0.16
C VAL A 291 28.80 22.38 1.17
N GLY A 292 30.01 22.04 1.61
CA GLY A 292 30.95 22.92 2.30
C GLY A 292 32.27 22.88 1.56
#